data_AF-T1BGD2-F1
#
_entry.id   AF-T1BGD2-F1
#
_cell.length_a   1.000
_cell.length_b   1.000
_cell.length_c   1.000
_cell.angle_alpha   90.00
_cell.angle_beta   90.00
_cell.angle_gamma   90.00
#
_symmetry.space_group_name_H-M   'P 1'
#
loop_
_entity.id
_entity.type
_entity.pdbx_description
1 polymer ?
#
loop_
_entity_poly.entity_id
_entity_poly.type
_entity_poly.pdbx_seq_one_letter_code
_entity_poly.pdbx_strand_id
1 'polypeptide(L)'
;MNRADAQIQSAITRRLEIARRIGHAKRAQGLPVRDYAVERHVVGRWRTTMEGVGVPPERGEALARWLVEEAVRVQEQVGEAPEYRRKPADILVIGGAGSMGRWMVEFFRAGGHRVAVRDPRAPPGIRAEFRSVGDIGEAARTADVIVVATPMRVAPAVYRDLWETRTRATIFDILSIKAPLLRAIRHGRAAGFHVTSVHPLFGPATRTLSGRNLLILDCGDPRANRVAEELFRASSLSVRRLPIEGHDPLMADV
;
A
#
# COMPACT_ATOMS: atom_id res chain seq x y z
N MET A 1 28.44 -16.97 -19.38
CA MET A 1 27.52 -15.85 -19.63
C MET A 1 27.98 -15.12 -20.88
N ASN A 2 27.11 -14.87 -21.84
CA ASN A 2 27.48 -14.18 -23.08
C ASN A 2 27.92 -12.73 -22.76
N ARG A 3 28.94 -12.20 -23.46
CA ARG A 3 29.48 -10.85 -23.27
C ARG A 3 28.41 -9.78 -23.47
N ALA A 4 27.48 -10.00 -24.40
CA ALA A 4 26.36 -9.10 -24.65
C ALA A 4 25.39 -9.03 -23.45
N ASP A 5 25.04 -10.17 -22.85
CA ASP A 5 24.15 -10.22 -21.68
C ASP A 5 24.76 -9.47 -20.49
N ALA A 6 26.07 -9.65 -20.27
CA ALA A 6 26.79 -8.94 -19.21
C ALA A 6 26.74 -7.41 -19.40
N GLN A 7 26.83 -6.92 -20.65
CA GLN A 7 26.73 -5.50 -20.96
C GLN A 7 25.32 -4.95 -20.71
N ILE A 8 24.28 -5.70 -21.08
CA ILE A 8 22.88 -5.33 -20.81
C ILE A 8 22.64 -5.25 -19.30
N GLN A 9 23.06 -6.26 -18.54
CA GLN A 9 22.92 -6.28 -17.09
C GLN A 9 23.65 -5.11 -16.43
N SER A 10 24.88 -4.81 -16.86
CA SER A 10 25.65 -3.66 -16.37
C SER A 10 24.97 -2.32 -16.67
N ALA A 11 24.41 -2.17 -17.88
CA ALA A 11 23.67 -0.97 -18.26
C ALA A 11 22.39 -0.77 -17.43
N ILE A 12 21.66 -1.85 -17.15
CA ILE A 12 20.47 -1.82 -16.28
C ILE A 12 20.87 -1.41 -14.87
N THR A 13 21.90 -2.02 -14.29
CA THR A 13 22.41 -1.67 -12.95
C THR A 13 22.77 -0.19 -12.86
N ARG A 14 23.56 0.31 -13.81
CA ARG A 14 23.96 1.73 -13.87
C ARG A 14 22.75 2.66 -13.99
N ARG A 15 21.75 2.28 -14.79
CA ARG A 15 20.51 3.05 -14.94
C ARG A 15 19.74 3.14 -13.61
N LEU A 16 19.65 2.04 -12.86
CA LEU A 16 18.99 2.02 -11.56
C LEU A 16 19.75 2.81 -10.49
N GLU A 17 21.08 2.81 -10.51
CA GLU A 17 21.90 3.67 -9.65
C GLU A 17 21.69 5.16 -9.92
N ILE A 18 21.62 5.55 -11.21
CA ILE A 18 21.27 6.91 -11.60
C ILE A 18 19.87 7.25 -11.10
N ALA A 19 18.91 6.33 -11.24
CA ALA A 19 17.57 6.52 -10.70
C ALA A 19 17.59 6.79 -9.19
N ARG A 20 18.35 6.00 -8.39
CA ARG A 20 18.53 6.24 -6.93
C ARG A 20 19.03 7.65 -6.65
N ARG A 21 20.10 8.08 -7.32
CA ARG A 21 20.70 9.42 -7.15
C ARG A 21 19.70 10.53 -7.47
N ILE A 22 18.95 10.38 -8.56
CA ILE A 22 17.87 11.32 -8.92
C ILE A 22 16.78 11.31 -7.84
N GLY A 23 16.42 10.15 -7.29
CA GLY A 23 15.47 10.03 -6.18
C GLY A 23 15.92 10.82 -4.95
N HIS A 24 17.19 10.72 -4.57
CA HIS A 24 17.76 11.53 -3.47
C HIS A 24 17.70 13.03 -3.77
N ALA A 25 18.06 13.47 -4.98
CA ALA A 25 18.05 14.88 -5.36
C ALA A 25 16.63 15.46 -5.42
N LYS A 26 15.68 14.72 -6.03
CA LYS A 26 14.26 15.09 -6.08
C LYS A 26 13.68 15.24 -4.68
N ARG A 27 14.05 14.38 -3.72
CA ARG A 27 13.64 14.52 -2.32
C ARG A 27 14.13 15.83 -1.72
N ALA A 28 15.42 16.14 -1.83
CA ALA A 28 15.98 17.36 -1.25
C ALA A 28 15.28 18.64 -1.76
N GLN A 29 14.58 18.54 -2.89
CA GLN A 29 13.84 19.61 -3.53
C GLN A 29 12.31 19.47 -3.43
N GLY A 30 11.79 18.43 -2.75
CA GLY A 30 10.35 18.17 -2.62
C GLY A 30 9.63 17.83 -3.94
N LEU A 31 10.36 17.38 -4.97
CA LEU A 31 9.82 17.11 -6.30
C LEU A 31 9.21 15.70 -6.41
N PRO A 32 8.15 15.52 -7.23
CA PRO A 32 7.54 14.22 -7.42
C PRO A 32 8.49 13.22 -8.08
N VAL A 33 8.47 11.99 -7.56
CA VAL A 33 9.27 10.87 -8.09
C VAL A 33 8.90 10.60 -9.55
N ARG A 34 7.60 10.57 -9.84
CA ARG A 34 7.04 10.26 -11.16
C ARG A 34 6.67 11.52 -11.94
N ASP A 35 7.07 11.55 -13.21
CA ASP A 35 6.72 12.61 -14.16
C ASP A 35 6.27 11.97 -15.47
N TYR A 36 4.98 12.03 -15.74
CA TYR A 36 4.37 11.37 -16.90
C TYR A 36 4.81 11.97 -18.25
N ALA A 37 5.19 13.25 -18.29
CA ALA A 37 5.69 13.87 -19.51
C ALA A 37 7.10 13.33 -19.83
N VAL A 38 7.94 13.23 -18.80
CA VAL A 38 9.28 12.62 -18.92
C VAL A 38 9.16 11.14 -19.30
N GLU A 39 8.27 10.38 -18.66
CA GLU A 39 8.06 8.97 -19.00
C GLU A 39 7.62 8.77 -20.44
N ARG A 40 6.65 9.57 -20.91
CA ARG A 40 6.19 9.54 -22.31
C ARG A 40 7.34 9.81 -23.27
N HIS A 41 8.21 10.77 -22.94
CA HIS A 41 9.38 11.07 -23.74
C HIS A 41 10.40 9.92 -23.74
N VAL A 42 10.65 9.29 -22.59
CA VAL A 42 11.54 8.13 -22.47
C VAL A 42 11.00 6.95 -23.31
N VAL A 43 9.72 6.63 -23.19
CA VAL A 43 9.08 5.54 -23.95
C VAL A 43 9.14 5.82 -25.45
N GLY A 44 8.78 7.05 -25.87
CA GLY A 44 8.84 7.44 -27.28
C GLY A 44 10.24 7.31 -27.88
N ARG A 45 11.27 7.75 -27.15
CA ARG A 45 12.66 7.63 -27.60
C ARG A 45 13.10 6.17 -27.76
N TRP A 46 12.72 5.29 -26.83
CA TRP A 46 13.04 3.87 -26.94
C TRP A 46 12.28 3.20 -28.09
N ARG A 47 11.02 3.57 -28.32
CA ARG A 47 10.25 3.10 -29.48
C ARG A 47 11.01 3.36 -30.78
N THR A 48 11.41 4.60 -31.03
CA THR A 48 12.15 4.99 -32.25
C THR A 48 13.54 4.35 -32.33
N THR A 49 14.27 4.29 -31.21
CA THR A 49 15.65 3.77 -31.21
C THR A 49 15.69 2.26 -31.44
N MET A 50 14.74 1.52 -30.86
CA MET A 50 14.67 0.06 -30.98
C MET A 50 14.19 -0.36 -32.37
N GLU A 51 13.26 0.40 -32.95
CA GLU A 51 12.85 0.23 -34.36
C GLU A 51 14.05 0.37 -35.31
N GLY A 52 14.91 1.37 -35.09
CA GLY A 52 16.11 1.61 -35.89
C GLY A 52 17.15 0.48 -35.85
N VAL A 53 17.07 -0.45 -34.88
CA VAL A 53 17.93 -1.64 -34.78
C VAL A 53 17.18 -2.94 -35.08
N GLY A 54 15.98 -2.85 -35.69
CA GLY A 54 15.19 -4.00 -36.13
C GLY A 54 14.36 -4.68 -35.04
N VAL A 55 14.19 -4.06 -33.87
CA VAL A 55 13.29 -4.56 -32.82
C VAL A 55 11.91 -3.92 -32.99
N PRO A 56 10.81 -4.70 -32.99
CA PRO A 56 9.47 -4.15 -33.10
C PRO A 56 9.22 -3.03 -32.08
N PRO A 57 8.66 -1.89 -32.51
CA PRO A 57 8.45 -0.71 -31.66
C PRO A 57 7.74 -1.01 -30.33
N GLU A 58 6.76 -1.93 -30.35
CA GLU A 58 5.95 -2.34 -29.20
C GLU A 58 6.81 -3.06 -28.14
N ARG A 59 7.84 -3.81 -28.58
CA ARG A 59 8.79 -4.48 -27.67
C ARG A 59 9.75 -3.49 -27.05
N GLY A 60 10.20 -2.49 -27.82
CA GLY A 60 11.03 -1.40 -27.30
C GLY A 60 10.29 -0.57 -26.26
N GLU A 61 9.01 -0.29 -26.50
CA GLU A 61 8.12 0.35 -25.54
C GLU A 61 7.93 -0.49 -24.27
N ALA A 62 7.66 -1.79 -24.39
CA ALA A 62 7.49 -2.67 -23.23
C ALA A 62 8.74 -2.69 -22.34
N LEU A 63 9.93 -2.77 -22.93
CA LEU A 63 11.20 -2.71 -22.19
C LEU A 63 11.40 -1.35 -21.52
N ALA A 64 11.08 -0.25 -22.21
CA ALA A 64 11.18 1.09 -21.66
C ALA A 64 10.25 1.30 -20.46
N ARG A 65 9.00 0.84 -20.57
CA ARG A 65 8.02 0.88 -19.48
C ARG A 65 8.51 0.10 -18.26
N TRP A 66 9.03 -1.11 -18.45
CA TRP A 66 9.63 -1.89 -17.37
C TRP A 66 10.80 -1.16 -16.70
N LEU A 67 11.73 -0.58 -17.48
CA LEU A 67 12.86 0.17 -16.93
C LEU A 67 12.44 1.45 -16.18
N VAL A 68 11.37 2.10 -16.62
CA VAL A 68 10.77 3.25 -15.95
C VAL A 68 10.14 2.82 -14.63
N GLU A 69 9.34 1.75 -14.63
CA GLU A 69 8.73 1.19 -13.43
C GLU A 69 9.77 0.79 -12.38
N GLU A 70 10.86 0.13 -12.79
CA GLU A 70 11.96 -0.22 -11.88
C GLU A 70 12.71 1.02 -11.36
N ALA A 71 12.89 2.04 -12.19
CA ALA A 71 13.50 3.30 -11.76
C ALA A 71 12.64 4.01 -10.71
N VAL A 72 11.32 4.10 -10.93
CA VAL A 72 10.36 4.67 -9.98
C VAL A 72 10.34 3.87 -8.68
N ARG A 73 10.26 2.53 -8.75
CA ARG A 73 10.30 1.65 -7.57
C ARG A 73 11.53 1.91 -6.71
N VAL A 74 12.70 1.98 -7.33
CA VAL A 74 13.96 2.19 -6.63
C VAL A 74 14.06 3.60 -6.03
N GLN A 75 13.45 4.61 -6.67
CA GLN A 75 13.35 5.97 -6.13
C GLN A 75 12.38 6.04 -4.94
N GLU A 76 11.28 5.29 -4.98
CA GLU A 76 10.31 5.14 -3.88
C GLU A 76 10.95 4.46 -2.66
N GLN A 77 11.71 3.37 -2.86
CA GLN A 77 12.46 2.70 -1.79
C GLN A 77 13.48 3.60 -1.10
N VAL A 78 14.13 4.47 -1.89
CA VAL A 78 15.00 5.50 -1.33
C VAL A 78 14.15 6.44 -0.45
N GLY A 79 12.94 6.81 -0.90
CA GLY A 79 11.96 7.71 -0.29
C GLY A 79 11.26 7.29 1.02
N GLU A 80 11.42 6.04 1.46
CA GLU A 80 10.71 5.51 2.65
C GLU A 80 11.34 5.87 4.00
N ALA A 81 12.42 6.66 4.04
CA ALA A 81 12.98 7.17 5.30
C ALA A 81 12.24 8.45 5.74
N PRO A 82 11.55 8.47 6.90
CA PRO A 82 10.59 9.52 7.23
C PRO A 82 11.28 10.81 7.68
N GLU A 83 11.08 11.88 6.91
CA GLU A 83 11.45 13.25 7.29
C GLU A 83 10.39 13.94 8.18
N TYR A 84 9.56 13.16 8.88
CA TYR A 84 8.82 13.63 10.05
C TYR A 84 9.01 12.61 11.16
N ARG A 85 9.69 13.01 12.24
CA ARG A 85 9.74 12.28 13.51
C ARG A 85 8.33 12.15 14.08
N ARG A 86 7.55 11.20 13.57
CA ARG A 86 6.39 10.65 14.26
C ARG A 86 6.83 9.37 14.96
N LYS A 87 6.45 9.22 16.22
CA LYS A 87 6.69 8.01 16.99
C LYS A 87 6.10 6.83 16.21
N PRO A 88 6.84 5.71 16.03
CA PRO A 88 6.27 4.51 15.42
C PRO A 88 4.99 4.09 16.12
N ALA A 89 3.92 3.97 15.35
CA ALA A 89 2.64 3.42 15.81
C ALA A 89 2.72 1.91 15.98
N ASP A 90 2.00 1.38 16.97
CA ASP A 90 1.72 -0.04 17.11
C ASP A 90 0.50 -0.43 16.27
N ILE A 91 0.72 -1.25 15.23
CA ILE A 91 -0.30 -1.63 14.26
C ILE A 91 -0.58 -3.13 14.36
N LEU A 92 -1.85 -3.49 14.56
CA LEU A 92 -2.32 -4.87 14.48
C LEU A 92 -2.97 -5.13 13.12
N VAL A 93 -2.45 -6.08 12.36
CA VAL A 93 -3.05 -6.52 11.10
C VAL A 93 -3.77 -7.86 11.30
N ILE A 94 -5.10 -7.85 11.17
CA ILE A 94 -5.95 -9.04 11.21
C ILE A 94 -6.13 -9.56 9.79
N GLY A 95 -5.82 -10.83 9.54
CA GLY A 95 -5.72 -11.37 8.17
C GLY A 95 -4.36 -11.10 7.52
N GLY A 96 -3.32 -10.78 8.32
CA GLY A 96 -2.00 -10.42 7.83
C GLY A 96 -1.24 -11.54 7.09
N ALA A 97 -1.71 -12.80 7.16
CA ALA A 97 -1.16 -13.89 6.35
C ALA A 97 -1.87 -14.01 4.98
N GLY A 98 -2.88 -13.20 4.69
CA GLY A 98 -3.44 -13.06 3.34
C GLY A 98 -2.51 -12.24 2.43
N SER A 99 -2.73 -12.28 1.11
CA SER A 99 -1.87 -11.56 0.15
C SER A 99 -1.84 -10.05 0.39
N MET A 100 -3.01 -9.39 0.48
CA MET A 100 -3.07 -7.96 0.81
C MET A 100 -2.71 -7.66 2.27
N GLY A 101 -2.97 -8.61 3.18
CA GLY A 101 -2.54 -8.50 4.57
C GLY A 101 -1.02 -8.41 4.69
N ARG A 102 -0.29 -9.30 4.02
CA ARG A 102 1.18 -9.27 3.93
C ARG A 102 1.67 -7.96 3.33
N TRP A 103 1.06 -7.52 2.23
CA TRP A 103 1.40 -6.25 1.60
C TRP A 103 1.29 -5.07 2.59
N MET A 104 0.21 -5.00 3.38
CA MET A 104 0.05 -3.98 4.42
C MET A 104 1.11 -4.08 5.51
N VAL A 105 1.43 -5.31 5.96
CA VAL A 105 2.47 -5.53 6.97
C VAL A 105 3.83 -5.05 6.49
N GLU A 106 4.21 -5.38 5.26
CA GLU A 106 5.45 -4.93 4.62
C GLU A 106 5.48 -3.41 4.47
N PHE A 107 4.40 -2.82 3.95
CA PHE A 107 4.26 -1.38 3.76
C PHE A 107 4.46 -0.61 5.08
N PHE A 108 3.76 -1.01 6.15
CA PHE A 108 3.88 -0.31 7.43
C PHE A 108 5.23 -0.55 8.12
N ARG A 109 5.83 -1.73 7.98
CA ARG A 109 7.19 -1.99 8.48
C ARG A 109 8.23 -1.12 7.77
N ALA A 110 8.12 -0.98 6.45
CA ALA A 110 8.98 -0.11 5.66
C ALA A 110 8.85 1.36 6.08
N GLY A 111 7.63 1.79 6.42
CA GLY A 111 7.36 3.11 7.03
C GLY A 111 7.83 3.27 8.48
N GLY A 112 8.47 2.25 9.08
CA GLY A 112 9.05 2.30 10.42
C GLY A 112 8.08 1.97 11.57
N HIS A 113 6.89 1.45 11.30
CA HIS A 113 5.90 1.08 12.31
C HIS A 113 6.18 -0.29 12.96
N ARG A 114 5.66 -0.48 14.19
CA ARG A 114 5.69 -1.80 14.86
C ARG A 114 4.44 -2.57 14.47
N VAL A 115 4.61 -3.67 13.74
CA VAL A 115 3.48 -4.44 13.20
C VAL A 115 3.37 -5.81 13.87
N ALA A 116 2.20 -6.10 14.43
CA ALA A 116 1.78 -7.42 14.91
C ALA A 116 0.74 -8.02 13.97
N VAL A 117 0.74 -9.35 13.82
CA VAL A 117 -0.16 -10.05 12.89
C VAL A 117 -1.04 -11.04 13.64
N ARG A 118 -2.35 -10.95 13.42
CA ARG A 118 -3.31 -11.97 13.80
C ARG A 118 -3.86 -12.63 12.55
N ASP A 119 -3.60 -13.92 12.38
CA ASP A 119 -4.25 -14.69 11.33
C ASP A 119 -4.52 -16.13 11.81
N PRO A 120 -5.78 -16.56 11.96
CA PRO A 120 -6.12 -17.92 12.37
C PRO A 120 -5.70 -19.00 11.38
N ARG A 121 -5.47 -18.64 10.11
CA ARG A 121 -5.11 -19.55 9.02
C ARG A 121 -3.65 -19.41 8.62
N ALA A 122 -2.84 -18.66 9.37
CA ALA A 122 -1.41 -18.56 9.12
C ALA A 122 -0.75 -19.94 9.19
N PRO A 123 0.02 -20.35 8.16
CA PRO A 123 0.90 -21.49 8.27
C PRO A 123 1.90 -21.29 9.42
N PRO A 124 2.37 -22.37 10.07
CA PRO A 124 3.31 -22.28 11.19
C PRO A 124 4.55 -21.40 10.91
N GLY A 125 5.03 -21.38 9.66
CA GLY A 125 6.20 -20.59 9.24
C GLY A 125 6.01 -19.07 9.27
N ILE A 126 4.79 -18.54 9.18
CA ILE A 126 4.53 -17.09 9.26
C ILE A 126 4.85 -16.52 10.65
N ARG A 127 4.81 -17.36 11.69
CA ARG A 127 5.20 -16.96 13.05
C ARG A 127 6.70 -16.61 13.16
N ALA A 128 7.53 -17.09 12.24
CA ALA A 128 8.96 -16.77 12.20
C ALA A 128 9.26 -15.45 11.45
N GLU A 129 8.38 -15.03 10.53
CA GLU A 129 8.55 -13.85 9.69
C GLU A 129 7.95 -12.57 10.33
N PHE A 130 6.89 -12.74 11.11
CA PHE A 130 6.15 -11.64 11.74
C PHE A 130 5.85 -11.92 13.21
N ARG A 131 5.74 -10.86 14.02
CA ARG A 131 5.26 -10.95 15.40
C ARG A 131 3.80 -11.38 15.39
N SER A 132 3.55 -12.68 15.49
CA SER A 132 2.21 -13.25 15.47
C SER A 132 1.58 -13.24 16.86
N VAL A 133 0.30 -12.85 16.96
CA VAL A 133 -0.48 -12.88 18.20
C VAL A 133 -1.56 -13.97 18.14
N GLY A 134 -1.77 -14.66 19.27
CA GLY A 134 -2.71 -15.78 19.37
C GLY A 134 -4.17 -15.34 19.44
N ASP A 135 -4.46 -14.32 20.23
CA ASP A 135 -5.78 -13.71 20.39
C ASP A 135 -5.80 -12.23 19.94
N ILE A 136 -7.01 -11.71 19.69
CA ILE A 136 -7.22 -10.30 19.32
C ILE A 136 -7.20 -9.40 20.57
N GLY A 137 -7.49 -9.94 21.76
CA GLY A 137 -7.87 -9.18 22.95
C GLY A 137 -6.83 -8.16 23.39
N GLU A 138 -5.68 -8.63 23.89
CA GLU A 138 -4.64 -7.72 24.41
C GLU A 138 -3.99 -6.92 23.28
N ALA A 139 -3.77 -7.56 22.13
CA ALA A 139 -3.19 -6.92 20.95
C ALA A 139 -4.04 -5.73 20.46
N ALA A 140 -5.37 -5.86 20.47
CA ALA A 140 -6.26 -4.77 20.08
C ALA A 140 -6.25 -3.63 21.10
N ARG A 141 -6.13 -3.91 22.40
CA ARG A 141 -6.11 -2.88 23.45
C ARG A 141 -4.82 -2.05 23.48
N THR A 142 -3.72 -2.62 23.01
CA THR A 142 -2.39 -1.99 23.01
C THR A 142 -2.00 -1.38 21.66
N ALA A 143 -2.72 -1.72 20.58
CA ALA A 143 -2.50 -1.11 19.27
C ALA A 143 -2.99 0.34 19.21
N ASP A 144 -2.29 1.16 18.45
CA ASP A 144 -2.74 2.49 18.02
C ASP A 144 -3.70 2.37 16.83
N VAL A 145 -3.46 1.39 15.96
CA VAL A 145 -4.19 1.15 14.71
C VAL A 145 -4.45 -0.34 14.51
N ILE A 146 -5.65 -0.68 14.04
CA ILE A 146 -6.03 -2.04 13.67
C ILE A 146 -6.48 -2.08 12.21
N VAL A 147 -5.86 -2.95 11.42
CA VAL A 147 -6.14 -3.14 10.00
C VAL A 147 -6.85 -4.48 9.80
N VAL A 148 -8.06 -4.45 9.23
CA VAL A 148 -8.84 -5.65 8.91
C VAL A 148 -8.64 -6.02 7.44
N ALA A 149 -7.76 -6.98 7.21
CA ALA A 149 -7.36 -7.52 5.90
C ALA A 149 -7.90 -8.96 5.68
N THR A 150 -9.13 -9.22 6.14
CA THR A 150 -9.74 -10.56 6.08
C THR A 150 -10.69 -10.72 4.89
N PRO A 151 -11.01 -11.96 4.46
CA PRO A 151 -12.07 -12.19 3.48
C PRO A 151 -13.40 -11.56 3.89
N MET A 152 -14.16 -11.10 2.91
CA MET A 152 -15.43 -10.38 3.09
C MET A 152 -16.41 -11.07 4.04
N ARG A 153 -16.56 -12.40 3.94
CA ARG A 153 -17.44 -13.20 4.79
C ARG A 153 -17.02 -13.25 6.27
N VAL A 154 -15.76 -12.98 6.57
CA VAL A 154 -15.18 -13.07 7.92
C VAL A 154 -15.17 -11.71 8.62
N ALA A 155 -15.00 -10.63 7.85
CA ALA A 155 -14.79 -9.30 8.38
C ALA A 155 -15.91 -8.81 9.34
N PRO A 156 -17.22 -9.04 9.11
CA PRO A 156 -18.25 -8.65 10.08
C PRO A 156 -18.08 -9.30 11.46
N ALA A 157 -17.60 -10.55 11.52
CA ALA A 157 -17.33 -11.22 12.79
C ALA A 157 -16.14 -10.59 13.50
N VAL A 158 -15.07 -10.29 12.76
CA VAL A 158 -13.88 -9.59 13.30
C VAL A 158 -14.25 -8.25 13.92
N TYR A 159 -15.12 -7.47 13.27
CA TYR A 159 -15.60 -6.21 13.84
C TYR A 159 -16.35 -6.41 15.16
N ARG A 160 -17.19 -7.44 15.29
CA ARG A 160 -17.86 -7.75 16.57
C ARG A 160 -16.84 -8.08 17.66
N ASP A 161 -15.89 -8.95 17.36
CA ASP A 161 -14.84 -9.34 18.31
C ASP A 161 -14.03 -8.11 18.76
N LEU A 162 -13.72 -7.20 17.82
CA LEU A 162 -13.03 -5.94 18.13
C LEU A 162 -13.85 -5.04 19.05
N TRP A 163 -15.17 -4.94 18.86
CA TRP A 163 -16.04 -4.15 19.74
C TRP A 163 -16.05 -4.68 21.18
N GLU A 164 -15.99 -6.00 21.36
CA GLU A 164 -15.89 -6.62 22.69
C GLU A 164 -14.60 -6.26 23.42
N THR A 165 -13.50 -6.02 22.69
CA THR A 165 -12.21 -5.65 23.31
C THR A 165 -12.20 -4.26 23.94
N ARG A 166 -13.16 -3.40 23.59
CA ARG A 166 -13.19 -1.97 23.96
C ARG A 166 -11.89 -1.23 23.60
N THR A 167 -11.27 -1.62 22.48
CA THR A 167 -10.07 -0.95 21.97
C THR A 167 -10.30 0.55 21.75
N ARG A 168 -9.24 1.34 21.95
CA ARG A 168 -9.19 2.77 21.61
C ARG A 168 -8.47 3.04 20.28
N ALA A 169 -8.00 1.98 19.62
CA ALA A 169 -7.30 2.06 18.35
C ALA A 169 -8.20 2.64 17.25
N THR A 170 -7.58 3.26 16.25
CA THR A 170 -8.28 3.52 14.99
C THR A 170 -8.38 2.23 14.20
N ILE A 171 -9.59 1.85 13.80
CA ILE A 171 -9.83 0.64 13.01
C ILE A 171 -10.10 1.04 11.55
N PHE A 172 -9.51 0.32 10.62
CA PHE A 172 -9.98 0.34 9.24
C PHE A 172 -9.83 -1.00 8.55
N ASP A 173 -10.76 -1.31 7.66
CA ASP A 173 -10.64 -2.44 6.76
C ASP A 173 -10.03 -2.03 5.41
N ILE A 174 -9.60 -3.03 4.65
CA ILE A 174 -9.06 -2.86 3.29
C ILE A 174 -9.87 -3.65 2.25
N LEU A 175 -11.15 -3.94 2.52
CA LEU A 175 -11.97 -4.78 1.64
C LEU A 175 -12.26 -4.06 0.32
N SER A 176 -12.53 -4.84 -0.73
CA SER A 176 -12.92 -4.27 -2.03
C SER A 176 -14.41 -3.95 -2.14
N ILE A 177 -15.25 -4.44 -1.23
CA ILE A 177 -16.71 -4.21 -1.17
C ILE A 177 -17.09 -3.94 0.28
N LYS A 178 -17.96 -2.95 0.52
CA LYS A 178 -18.21 -2.36 1.84
C LYS A 178 -19.58 -2.65 2.41
N ALA A 179 -20.55 -3.00 1.57
CA ALA A 179 -21.91 -3.33 1.96
C ALA A 179 -21.99 -4.30 3.17
N PRO A 180 -21.18 -5.37 3.24
CA PRO A 180 -21.22 -6.30 4.39
C PRO A 180 -20.78 -5.68 5.71
N LEU A 181 -19.99 -4.60 5.69
CA LEU A 181 -19.45 -3.95 6.88
C LEU A 181 -20.29 -2.78 7.38
N LEU A 182 -21.14 -2.19 6.54
CA LEU A 182 -21.90 -0.97 6.87
C LEU A 182 -22.63 -1.08 8.22
N ARG A 183 -23.31 -2.21 8.47
CA ARG A 183 -24.02 -2.41 9.74
C ARG A 183 -23.06 -2.46 10.94
N ALA A 184 -21.96 -3.19 10.83
CA ALA A 184 -20.99 -3.35 11.91
C ALA A 184 -20.25 -2.03 12.21
N ILE A 185 -19.89 -1.30 11.16
CA ILE A 185 -19.23 0.02 11.25
C ILE A 185 -20.17 1.04 11.90
N ARG A 186 -21.43 1.13 11.44
CA ARG A 186 -22.42 2.05 12.03
C ARG A 186 -22.65 1.76 13.51
N HIS A 187 -22.76 0.48 13.88
CA HIS A 187 -22.88 0.08 15.27
C HIS A 187 -21.65 0.51 16.09
N GLY A 188 -20.44 0.24 15.60
CA GLY A 188 -19.21 0.67 16.26
C GLY A 188 -19.12 2.19 16.44
N ARG A 189 -19.45 2.96 15.40
CA ARG A 189 -19.48 4.43 15.48
C ARG A 189 -20.46 4.92 16.54
N ALA A 190 -21.68 4.39 16.56
CA ALA A 190 -22.68 4.73 17.57
C ALA A 190 -22.22 4.38 19.00
N ALA A 191 -21.44 3.31 19.14
CA ALA A 191 -20.81 2.91 20.41
C ALA A 191 -19.51 3.68 20.75
N GLY A 192 -19.14 4.69 19.96
CA GLY A 192 -18.00 5.57 20.24
C GLY A 192 -16.64 5.06 19.75
N PHE A 193 -16.61 3.98 18.96
CA PHE A 193 -15.36 3.49 18.40
C PHE A 193 -14.85 4.37 17.25
N HIS A 194 -13.52 4.36 17.07
CA HIS A 194 -12.85 5.05 15.98
C HIS A 194 -12.69 4.15 14.77
N VAL A 195 -13.43 4.45 13.70
CA VAL A 195 -13.45 3.60 12.50
C VAL A 195 -13.58 4.41 11.22
N THR A 196 -12.81 4.01 10.21
CA THR A 196 -12.93 4.42 8.80
C THR A 196 -12.84 3.14 7.95
N SER A 197 -13.03 3.23 6.64
CA SER A 197 -12.70 2.14 5.74
C SER A 197 -11.70 2.60 4.68
N VAL A 198 -10.89 1.67 4.16
CA VAL A 198 -9.89 1.93 3.12
C VAL A 198 -10.12 0.99 1.95
N HIS A 199 -9.94 1.44 0.71
CA HIS A 199 -9.90 0.56 -0.45
C HIS A 199 -8.66 0.88 -1.29
N PRO A 200 -7.61 0.06 -1.21
CA PRO A 200 -6.52 0.08 -2.18
C PRO A 200 -7.06 -0.34 -3.55
N LEU A 201 -7.05 0.54 -4.55
CA LEU A 201 -7.46 0.21 -5.93
C LEU A 201 -6.32 -0.46 -6.71
N PHE A 202 -5.60 -1.35 -6.03
CA PHE A 202 -4.44 -2.07 -6.52
C PHE A 202 -4.28 -3.39 -5.77
N GLY A 203 -3.68 -4.38 -6.43
CA GLY A 203 -3.49 -5.72 -5.88
C GLY A 203 -2.14 -5.89 -5.15
N PRO A 204 -1.94 -7.04 -4.48
CA PRO A 204 -0.75 -7.32 -3.68
C PRO A 204 0.52 -7.50 -4.52
N ALA A 205 0.39 -7.72 -5.84
CA ALA A 205 1.51 -7.79 -6.77
C ALA A 205 2.05 -6.42 -7.19
N THR A 206 1.47 -5.33 -6.67
CA THR A 206 1.86 -3.96 -7.01
C THR A 206 3.27 -3.66 -6.53
N ARG A 207 4.16 -3.35 -7.47
CA ARG A 207 5.59 -3.06 -7.21
C ARG A 207 5.90 -1.58 -6.99
N THR A 208 5.03 -0.70 -7.47
CA THR A 208 5.16 0.76 -7.32
C THR A 208 3.80 1.36 -6.97
N LEU A 209 3.82 2.33 -6.07
CA LEU A 209 2.61 3.00 -5.61
C LEU A 209 2.25 4.24 -6.43
N SER A 210 3.17 4.72 -7.26
CA SER A 210 2.93 5.91 -8.06
C SER A 210 1.87 5.67 -9.14
N GLY A 211 0.87 6.54 -9.16
CA GLY A 211 -0.30 6.42 -10.04
C GLY A 211 -1.34 5.40 -9.55
N ARG A 212 -1.14 4.80 -8.37
CA ARG A 212 -2.14 3.96 -7.71
C ARG A 212 -3.01 4.81 -6.81
N ASN A 213 -4.30 4.48 -6.78
CA ASN A 213 -5.28 5.18 -5.98
C ASN A 213 -5.57 4.39 -4.70
N LEU A 214 -5.75 5.12 -3.60
CA LEU A 214 -6.24 4.58 -2.34
C LEU A 214 -7.41 5.43 -1.90
N LEU A 215 -8.55 4.77 -1.66
CA LEU A 215 -9.75 5.44 -1.18
C LEU A 215 -9.80 5.37 0.33
N ILE A 216 -10.02 6.51 0.97
CA ILE A 216 -10.45 6.62 2.36
C ILE A 216 -11.96 6.83 2.33
N LEU A 217 -12.68 5.92 2.96
CA LEU A 217 -14.14 5.90 2.99
C LEU A 217 -14.60 6.36 4.35
N ASP A 218 -15.14 7.58 4.37
CA ASP A 218 -15.58 8.26 5.58
C ASP A 218 -16.77 7.52 6.20
N CYS A 219 -16.58 7.02 7.42
CA CYS A 219 -17.60 6.38 8.24
C CYS A 219 -18.21 7.35 9.28
N GLY A 220 -18.06 8.65 9.05
CA GLY A 220 -18.48 9.71 9.96
C GLY A 220 -17.48 9.97 11.09
N ASP A 221 -16.23 9.47 11.02
CA ASP A 221 -15.18 9.74 12.01
C ASP A 221 -13.98 10.49 11.39
N PRO A 222 -13.95 11.83 11.50
CA PRO A 222 -12.84 12.63 10.99
C PRO A 222 -11.48 12.29 11.62
N ARG A 223 -11.45 11.79 12.86
CA ARG A 223 -10.20 11.38 13.52
C ARG A 223 -9.67 10.11 12.85
N ALA A 224 -10.52 9.10 12.67
CA ALA A 224 -10.14 7.85 12.03
C ALA A 224 -9.65 8.08 10.59
N ASN A 225 -10.35 8.94 9.83
CA ASN A 225 -9.96 9.32 8.47
C ASN A 225 -8.56 9.92 8.43
N ARG A 226 -8.27 10.89 9.32
CA ARG A 226 -6.95 11.53 9.39
C ARG A 226 -5.86 10.53 9.75
N VAL A 227 -6.10 9.66 10.72
CA VAL A 227 -5.12 8.63 11.13
C VAL A 227 -4.84 7.67 9.96
N ALA A 228 -5.85 7.22 9.24
CA ALA A 228 -5.66 6.36 8.08
C ALA A 228 -4.88 7.09 6.95
N GLU A 229 -5.26 8.32 6.60
CA GLU A 229 -4.55 9.13 5.61
C GLU A 229 -3.08 9.34 5.98
N GLU A 230 -2.80 9.58 7.25
CA GLU A 230 -1.46 9.79 7.79
C GLU A 230 -0.55 8.59 7.57
N LEU A 231 -1.06 7.37 7.69
CA LEU A 231 -0.28 6.14 7.49
C LEU A 231 0.17 5.96 6.03
N PHE A 232 -0.56 6.53 5.07
CA PHE A 232 -0.25 6.43 3.64
C PHE A 232 0.41 7.69 3.07
N ARG A 233 0.51 8.79 3.83
CA ARG A 233 0.93 10.10 3.33
C ARG A 233 2.36 10.14 2.78
N ALA A 234 3.28 9.38 3.38
CA ALA A 234 4.67 9.33 2.94
C ALA A 234 4.87 8.48 1.66
N SER A 235 3.80 7.96 1.06
CA SER A 235 3.84 7.19 -0.18
C SER A 235 3.47 8.05 -1.40
N SER A 236 3.73 7.52 -2.59
CA SER A 236 3.33 8.10 -3.88
C SER A 236 1.87 7.82 -4.26
N LEU A 237 1.06 7.29 -3.33
CA LEU A 237 -0.36 7.01 -3.55
C LEU A 237 -1.16 8.30 -3.76
N SER A 238 -2.08 8.23 -4.72
CA SER A 238 -3.16 9.22 -4.87
C SER A 238 -4.27 8.87 -3.88
N VAL A 239 -4.28 9.53 -2.72
CA VAL A 239 -5.27 9.31 -1.67
C VAL A 239 -6.50 10.19 -1.92
N ARG A 240 -7.69 9.60 -2.00
CA ARG A 240 -8.96 10.32 -2.17
C ARG A 240 -9.94 9.94 -1.07
N ARG A 241 -10.75 10.91 -0.61
CA ARG A 241 -11.78 10.69 0.39
C ARG A 241 -13.17 10.73 -0.22
N LEU A 242 -14.01 9.76 0.15
CA LEU A 242 -15.43 9.69 -0.25
C LEU A 242 -16.29 9.15 0.92
N PRO A 243 -17.61 9.38 0.96
CA PRO A 243 -18.50 8.70 1.89
C PRO A 243 -18.51 7.18 1.68
N ILE A 244 -18.59 6.39 2.75
CA ILE A 244 -18.61 4.92 2.62
C ILE A 244 -19.85 4.41 1.87
N GLU A 245 -21.00 5.08 2.00
CA GLU A 245 -22.24 4.74 1.31
C GLU A 245 -22.14 4.81 -0.22
N GLY A 246 -21.34 5.75 -0.73
CA GLY A 246 -21.18 5.96 -2.17
C GLY A 246 -20.24 4.95 -2.83
N HIS A 247 -19.48 4.18 -2.04
CA HIS A 247 -18.39 3.36 -2.57
C HIS A 247 -18.87 2.23 -3.48
N ASP A 248 -19.73 1.33 -2.99
CA ASP A 248 -20.11 0.12 -3.73
C ASP A 248 -20.86 0.43 -5.03
N PRO A 249 -21.80 1.42 -5.09
CA PRO A 249 -22.37 1.88 -6.35
C PRO A 249 -21.31 2.39 -7.33
N LEU A 250 -20.36 3.21 -6.87
CA LEU A 250 -19.27 3.70 -7.72
C LEU A 250 -18.36 2.59 -8.23
N MET A 251 -18.18 1.50 -7.48
CA MET A 251 -17.37 0.36 -7.92
C MET A 251 -18.12 -0.57 -8.89
N ALA A 252 -19.45 -0.48 -8.98
CA ALA A 252 -20.24 -1.27 -9.93
C ALA A 252 -20.11 -0.74 -11.37
N ASP A 253 -19.77 0.53 -11.53
CA ASP A 253 -19.70 1.23 -12.82
C ASP A 253 -18.26 1.33 -13.40
N VAL A 254 -17.27 0.65 -12.78
CA VAL A 254 -15.83 0.76 -13.09
C VAL A 254 -15.23 -0.57 -13.55
#